data_AF-A0A8J6VF18-F1
#
_entry.id   AF-A0A8J6VF18-F1
#
_cell.length_a   1.000
_cell.length_b   1.000
_cell.length_c   1.000
_cell.angle_alpha   90.00
_cell.angle_beta   90.00
_cell.angle_gamma   90.00
#
_symmetry.space_group_name_H-M   'P 1'
#
loop_
_entity.id
_entity.type
_entity.pdbx_description
1 polymer ?
#
loop_
_entity_poly.entity_id
_entity_poly.type
_entity_poly.pdbx_seq_one_letter_code
_entity_poly.pdbx_strand_id
1 'polypeptide(L)'
;MNVFHHKRKKYRFLYLAISAFIVLLIGIIPVRIAIAFSQTPIPQAIFTLGGGPNREKFTAQFAQNHPTLEIWVSSGTRPDIASKIFREAGISDERVNLDRRAVDTVTNFTSLVADFKSRNIQHVYLVTSDFHMRRAIAIATIVFGSQGIAFTPVSIPTKNPPETWLHILRDFGRAILWLFTGRTGASARTLIHLLASDRSLV
;
A
#
# COMPACT_ATOMS: atom_id res chain seq x y z
N MET A 1 -9.70 33.55 44.18
CA MET A 1 -10.26 33.03 42.91
C MET A 1 -9.40 33.35 41.67
N ASN A 2 -8.05 33.17 41.66
CA ASN A 2 -7.25 33.56 40.48
C ASN A 2 -6.05 32.65 40.09
N VAL A 3 -5.87 31.48 40.73
CA VAL A 3 -4.75 30.57 40.40
C VAL A 3 -5.12 29.58 39.27
N PHE A 4 -6.40 29.22 39.15
CA PHE A 4 -6.87 28.31 38.11
C PHE A 4 -6.89 28.94 36.70
N HIS A 5 -7.09 30.25 36.59
CA HIS A 5 -7.14 30.93 35.30
C HIS A 5 -5.77 31.07 34.62
N HIS A 6 -4.69 31.19 35.40
CA HIS A 6 -3.34 31.34 34.89
C HIS A 6 -2.75 30.01 34.37
N LYS A 7 -3.01 28.88 35.06
CA LYS A 7 -2.61 27.54 34.58
C LYS A 7 -3.25 27.19 33.24
N ARG A 8 -4.51 27.60 33.00
CA ARG A 8 -5.24 27.35 31.74
C ARG A 8 -4.62 28.05 30.53
N LYS A 9 -3.98 29.22 30.70
CA LYS A 9 -3.24 29.92 29.61
C LYS A 9 -1.92 29.22 29.25
N LYS A 10 -1.22 28.62 30.21
CA LYS A 10 0.06 27.92 29.98
C LYS A 10 -0.09 26.68 29.09
N TYR A 11 -1.14 25.89 29.32
CA TYR A 11 -1.38 24.69 28.50
C TYR A 11 -2.09 25.00 27.17
N ARG A 12 -2.76 26.16 27.03
CA ARG A 12 -3.36 26.58 25.76
C ARG A 12 -2.34 26.66 24.63
N PHE A 13 -1.17 27.24 24.88
CA PHE A 13 -0.12 27.31 23.87
C PHE A 13 0.42 25.91 23.51
N LEU A 14 0.56 25.03 24.50
CA LEU A 14 0.97 23.63 24.27
C LEU A 14 -0.05 22.87 23.41
N TYR A 15 -1.35 22.97 23.71
CA TYR A 15 -2.38 22.32 22.90
C TYR A 15 -2.42 22.87 21.48
N LEU A 16 -2.30 24.18 21.29
CA LEU A 16 -2.24 24.79 19.97
C LEU A 16 -1.01 24.30 19.18
N ALA A 17 0.15 24.21 19.82
CA ALA A 17 1.36 23.69 19.18
C ALA A 17 1.24 22.21 18.79
N ILE A 18 0.68 21.36 19.67
CA ILE A 18 0.42 19.94 19.38
C ILE A 18 -0.58 19.81 18.23
N SER A 19 -1.68 20.55 18.27
CA SER A 19 -2.68 20.54 17.19
C SER A 19 -2.09 20.99 15.87
N ALA A 20 -1.30 22.06 15.84
CA ALA A 20 -0.62 22.53 14.64
C ALA A 20 0.36 21.48 14.09
N PHE A 21 1.13 20.84 14.96
CA PHE A 21 2.03 19.76 14.58
C PHE A 21 1.29 18.55 14.00
N ILE A 22 0.18 18.14 14.62
CA ILE A 22 -0.68 17.06 14.10
C ILE A 22 -1.27 17.44 12.74
N VAL A 23 -1.77 18.67 12.59
CA VAL A 23 -2.31 19.16 11.31
C VAL A 23 -1.24 19.15 10.22
N LEU A 24 -0.02 19.59 10.53
CA LEU A 24 1.10 19.55 9.60
C LEU A 24 1.46 18.11 9.20
N LEU A 25 1.51 17.20 10.17
CA LEU A 25 1.77 15.78 9.92
C LEU A 25 0.68 15.11 9.08
N ILE A 26 -0.59 15.45 9.30
CA ILE A 26 -1.71 14.92 8.52
C ILE A 26 -1.72 15.54 7.11
N GLY A 27 -1.42 16.83 7.00
CA GLY A 27 -1.46 17.57 5.74
C GLY A 27 -0.34 17.22 4.76
N ILE A 28 0.79 16.69 5.25
CA ILE A 28 1.94 16.43 4.37
C ILE A 28 1.66 15.35 3.32
N ILE A 29 0.91 14.30 3.66
CA ILE A 29 0.61 13.18 2.76
C ILE A 29 -0.32 13.62 1.62
N PRO A 30 -1.49 14.25 1.88
CA PRO A 30 -2.34 14.79 0.81
C PRO A 30 -1.60 15.78 -0.10
N VAL A 31 -0.76 16.66 0.46
CA VAL A 31 0.05 17.60 -0.33
C VAL A 31 1.02 16.85 -1.24
N ARG A 32 1.74 15.84 -0.73
CA ARG A 32 2.65 15.01 -1.54
C ARG A 32 1.93 14.26 -2.65
N ILE A 33 0.75 13.70 -2.36
CA ILE A 33 -0.08 13.03 -3.35
C ILE A 33 -0.54 14.03 -4.43
N ALA A 34 -0.98 15.23 -4.04
CA ALA A 34 -1.41 16.26 -4.98
C ALA A 34 -0.26 16.72 -5.89
N ILE A 35 0.94 16.91 -5.33
CA ILE A 35 2.15 17.21 -6.11
C ILE A 35 2.47 16.07 -7.08
N ALA A 36 2.42 14.82 -6.64
CA ALA A 36 2.68 13.66 -7.49
C ALA A 36 1.68 13.55 -8.65
N PHE A 37 0.38 13.77 -8.41
CA PHE A 37 -0.63 13.86 -9.48
C PHE A 37 -0.38 15.04 -10.43
N SER A 38 0.06 16.19 -9.91
CA SER A 38 0.35 17.36 -10.73
C SER A 38 1.58 17.16 -11.62
N GLN A 39 2.61 16.49 -11.12
CA GLN A 39 3.85 16.22 -11.86
C GLN A 39 3.71 15.04 -12.82
N THR A 40 2.96 14.02 -12.40
CA THR A 40 2.76 12.76 -13.13
C THR A 40 1.27 12.43 -13.18
N PRO A 41 0.48 13.10 -14.05
CA PRO A 41 -0.97 12.91 -14.11
C PRO A 41 -1.38 11.54 -14.66
N ILE A 42 -0.53 10.93 -15.49
CA ILE A 42 -0.78 9.62 -16.11
C ILE A 42 0.07 8.57 -15.37
N PRO A 43 -0.51 7.43 -14.95
CA PRO A 43 0.26 6.36 -14.32
C PRO A 43 1.39 5.83 -15.20
N GLN A 44 2.54 5.56 -14.59
CA GLN A 44 3.78 5.09 -15.23
C GLN A 44 3.98 3.57 -15.11
N ALA A 45 3.22 2.92 -14.24
CA ALA A 45 3.28 1.47 -14.05
C ALA A 45 1.94 0.90 -13.60
N ILE A 46 1.76 -0.41 -13.81
CA ILE A 46 0.62 -1.18 -13.32
C ILE A 46 1.10 -2.00 -12.12
N PHE A 47 0.58 -1.71 -10.93
CA PHE A 47 0.88 -2.42 -9.70
C PHE A 47 -0.30 -3.31 -9.29
N THR A 48 -0.11 -4.62 -9.32
CA THR A 48 -1.14 -5.62 -9.03
C THR A 48 -0.85 -6.35 -7.73
N LEU A 49 -1.83 -6.34 -6.82
CA LEU A 49 -1.79 -7.13 -5.60
C LEU A 49 -2.15 -8.59 -5.85
N GLY A 50 -1.32 -9.51 -5.32
CA GLY A 50 -1.55 -10.93 -5.37
C GLY A 50 -2.89 -11.35 -4.75
N GLY A 51 -3.51 -12.37 -5.35
CA GLY A 51 -4.79 -12.93 -4.91
C GLY A 51 -5.36 -13.97 -5.87
N GLY A 52 -4.49 -14.69 -6.58
CA GLY A 52 -4.85 -15.73 -7.55
C GLY A 52 -4.68 -15.31 -9.02
N PRO A 53 -4.71 -16.30 -9.94
CA PRO A 53 -4.41 -16.12 -11.36
C PRO A 53 -5.37 -15.17 -12.07
N ASN A 54 -6.60 -15.03 -11.57
CA ASN A 54 -7.60 -14.14 -12.19
C ASN A 54 -7.16 -12.67 -12.16
N ARG A 55 -6.42 -12.23 -11.13
CA ARG A 55 -5.92 -10.86 -11.09
C ARG A 55 -4.80 -10.63 -12.09
N GLU A 56 -3.92 -11.61 -12.27
CA GLU A 56 -2.85 -11.57 -13.27
C GLU A 56 -3.42 -11.62 -14.69
N LYS A 57 -4.43 -12.46 -14.95
CA LYS A 57 -5.15 -12.49 -16.23
C LYS A 57 -5.80 -11.14 -16.54
N PHE A 58 -6.51 -10.56 -15.57
CA PHE A 58 -7.06 -9.21 -15.72
C PHE A 58 -5.96 -8.18 -15.99
N THR A 59 -4.87 -8.23 -15.22
CA THR A 59 -3.73 -7.31 -15.39
C THR A 59 -3.13 -7.43 -16.78
N ALA A 60 -2.97 -8.65 -17.29
CA ALA A 60 -2.45 -8.91 -18.63
C ALA A 60 -3.35 -8.30 -19.70
N GLN A 61 -4.67 -8.49 -19.60
CA GLN A 61 -5.65 -7.86 -20.50
C GLN A 61 -5.63 -6.34 -20.39
N PHE A 62 -5.60 -5.81 -19.17
CA PHE A 62 -5.54 -4.36 -18.92
C PHE A 62 -4.27 -3.72 -19.51
N ALA A 63 -3.14 -4.42 -19.43
CA ALA A 63 -1.85 -3.98 -19.94
C ALA A 63 -1.74 -3.97 -21.47
N GLN A 64 -2.63 -4.67 -22.19
CA GLN A 64 -2.69 -4.59 -23.67
C GLN A 64 -3.08 -3.18 -24.13
N ASN A 65 -3.92 -2.48 -23.36
CA ASN A 65 -4.28 -1.07 -23.61
C ASN A 65 -3.19 -0.08 -23.15
N HIS A 66 -2.13 -0.58 -22.52
CA HIS A 66 -1.04 0.21 -21.93
C HIS A 66 0.31 -0.41 -22.32
N PRO A 67 0.65 -0.47 -23.63
CA PRO A 67 1.73 -1.32 -24.14
C PRO A 67 3.14 -0.92 -23.67
N THR A 68 3.31 0.27 -23.11
CA THR A 68 4.60 0.79 -22.61
C THR A 68 4.77 0.69 -21.10
N LEU A 69 3.69 0.46 -20.33
CA LEU A 69 3.78 0.47 -18.88
C LEU A 69 4.41 -0.82 -18.36
N GLU A 70 5.32 -0.68 -17.40
CA GLU A 70 5.84 -1.82 -16.63
C GLU A 70 4.75 -2.38 -15.72
N ILE A 71 4.77 -3.68 -15.50
CA ILE A 71 3.85 -4.41 -14.65
C ILE A 71 4.61 -4.90 -13.42
N TRP A 72 4.05 -4.64 -12.24
CA TRP A 72 4.60 -5.03 -10.95
C TRP A 72 3.57 -5.88 -10.22
N VAL A 73 3.86 -7.16 -10.02
CA VAL A 73 2.97 -8.08 -9.30
C VAL A 73 3.61 -8.42 -7.96
N SER A 74 2.96 -8.06 -6.85
CA SER A 74 3.45 -8.43 -5.51
C SER A 74 2.72 -9.65 -4.96
N SER A 75 3.49 -10.59 -4.39
CA SER A 75 3.11 -11.93 -3.99
C SER A 75 2.68 -12.85 -5.14
N GLY A 76 1.60 -12.52 -5.87
CA GLY A 76 1.14 -13.19 -7.09
C GLY A 76 0.90 -14.71 -7.02
N THR A 77 0.58 -15.33 -8.17
CA THR A 77 0.72 -16.79 -8.37
C THR A 77 2.18 -17.14 -8.60
N ARG A 78 2.56 -18.43 -8.62
CA ARG A 78 3.96 -18.83 -8.84
C ARG A 78 4.56 -18.21 -10.11
N PRO A 79 5.87 -17.88 -10.16
CA PRO A 79 6.48 -17.18 -11.29
C PRO A 79 6.24 -17.85 -12.66
N ASP A 80 6.32 -19.18 -12.72
CA ASP A 80 6.07 -19.96 -13.93
C ASP A 80 4.65 -19.76 -14.47
N ILE A 81 3.66 -19.72 -13.57
CA ILE A 81 2.25 -19.49 -13.92
C ILE A 81 2.02 -18.03 -14.32
N ALA A 82 2.53 -17.08 -13.54
CA ALA A 82 2.39 -15.66 -13.81
C ALA A 82 3.01 -15.28 -15.16
N SER A 83 4.26 -15.68 -15.42
CA SER A 83 4.93 -15.42 -16.70
C SER A 83 4.20 -16.09 -17.87
N LYS A 84 3.65 -17.30 -17.68
CA LYS A 84 2.82 -17.93 -18.72
C LYS A 84 1.58 -17.07 -19.05
N ILE A 85 0.87 -16.57 -18.03
CA ILE A 85 -0.31 -15.70 -18.23
C ILE A 85 0.05 -14.45 -19.03
N PHE A 86 1.16 -13.78 -18.70
CA PHE A 86 1.57 -12.56 -19.39
C PHE A 86 2.04 -12.83 -20.82
N ARG A 87 2.83 -13.89 -21.05
CA ARG A 87 3.27 -14.29 -22.40
C ARG A 87 2.10 -14.69 -23.30
N GLU A 88 1.11 -15.41 -22.79
CA GLU A 88 -0.11 -15.77 -23.52
C GLU A 88 -0.92 -14.53 -23.94
N ALA A 89 -0.79 -13.42 -23.20
CA ALA A 89 -1.38 -12.14 -23.56
C ALA A 89 -0.49 -11.26 -24.47
N GLY A 90 0.65 -11.78 -24.95
CA GLY A 90 1.59 -11.06 -25.81
C GLY A 90 2.47 -10.04 -25.08
N ILE A 91 2.64 -10.17 -23.76
CA ILE A 91 3.46 -9.26 -22.96
C ILE A 91 4.84 -9.89 -22.75
N SER A 92 5.88 -9.13 -23.11
CA SER A 92 7.28 -9.52 -22.88
C SER A 92 7.58 -9.67 -21.39
N ASP A 93 8.36 -10.70 -21.03
CA ASP A 93 8.83 -10.92 -19.65
C ASP A 93 9.61 -9.72 -19.11
N GLU A 94 10.27 -8.93 -19.96
CA GLU A 94 11.00 -7.71 -19.58
C GLU A 94 10.09 -6.63 -18.99
N ARG A 95 8.80 -6.61 -19.36
CA ARG A 95 7.82 -5.68 -18.79
C ARG A 95 7.28 -6.14 -17.44
N VAL A 96 7.57 -7.38 -17.01
CA VAL A 96 6.91 -8.00 -15.86
C VAL A 96 7.89 -8.17 -14.71
N ASN A 97 7.67 -7.42 -13.64
CA ASN A 97 8.43 -7.49 -12.40
C ASN A 97 7.61 -8.24 -11.35
N LEU A 98 8.09 -9.40 -10.91
CA LEU A 98 7.41 -10.24 -9.90
C LEU A 98 8.08 -10.05 -8.53
N ASP A 99 7.43 -9.32 -7.62
CA ASP A 99 7.89 -9.11 -6.25
C ASP A 99 7.43 -10.23 -5.31
N ARG A 100 8.39 -10.92 -4.69
CA ARG A 100 8.16 -12.05 -3.77
C ARG A 100 8.58 -11.77 -2.34
N ARG A 101 8.96 -10.53 -2.02
CA ARG A 101 9.39 -10.13 -0.68
C ARG A 101 8.21 -9.93 0.28
N ALA A 102 7.02 -9.72 -0.26
CA ALA A 102 5.81 -9.50 0.53
C ALA A 102 5.24 -10.79 1.12
N VAL A 103 4.83 -10.71 2.38
CA VAL A 103 4.22 -11.81 3.16
C VAL A 103 2.80 -11.49 3.65
N ASP A 104 2.40 -10.22 3.53
CA ASP A 104 1.07 -9.71 3.88
C ASP A 104 0.73 -8.42 3.11
N THR A 105 -0.50 -7.94 3.29
CA THR A 105 -1.02 -6.78 2.56
C THR A 105 -0.18 -5.51 2.72
N VAL A 106 0.39 -5.25 3.90
CA VAL A 106 1.23 -4.05 4.13
C VAL A 106 2.56 -4.19 3.40
N THR A 107 3.17 -5.38 3.51
CA THR A 107 4.45 -5.65 2.85
C THR A 107 4.37 -5.63 1.33
N ASN A 108 3.19 -5.90 0.73
CA ASN A 108 3.00 -5.74 -0.72
C ASN A 108 3.33 -4.31 -1.20
N PHE A 109 3.10 -3.30 -0.36
CA PHE A 109 3.40 -1.90 -0.70
C PHE A 109 4.81 -1.53 -0.27
N THR A 110 5.20 -1.87 0.96
CA THR A 110 6.46 -1.37 1.52
C THR A 110 7.68 -1.98 0.85
N SER A 111 7.60 -3.20 0.30
CA SER A 111 8.70 -3.83 -0.45
C SER A 111 9.06 -3.06 -1.72
N LEU A 112 8.08 -2.44 -2.38
CA LEU A 112 8.22 -1.83 -3.70
C LEU A 112 8.55 -0.34 -3.68
N VAL A 113 8.46 0.33 -2.52
CA VAL A 113 8.76 1.76 -2.40
C VAL A 113 10.15 2.10 -2.94
N ALA A 114 11.16 1.31 -2.58
CA ALA A 114 12.53 1.55 -3.02
C ALA A 114 12.69 1.38 -4.55
N ASP A 115 12.05 0.35 -5.11
CA ASP A 115 12.09 0.05 -6.54
C ASP A 115 11.38 1.12 -7.37
N PHE A 116 10.22 1.62 -6.89
CA PHE A 116 9.52 2.71 -7.55
C PHE A 116 10.32 4.01 -7.51
N LYS A 117 10.94 4.34 -6.37
CA LYS A 117 11.76 5.54 -6.26
C LYS A 117 13.01 5.49 -7.12
N SER A 118 13.71 4.34 -7.18
CA SER A 118 14.91 4.21 -8.01
C SER A 118 14.62 4.32 -9.51
N ARG A 119 13.38 3.96 -9.92
CA ARG A 119 12.88 4.08 -11.29
C ARG A 119 12.15 5.39 -11.59
N ASN A 120 12.10 6.33 -10.63
CA ASN A 120 11.32 7.57 -10.73
C ASN A 120 9.83 7.34 -11.06
N ILE A 121 9.25 6.24 -10.57
CA ILE A 121 7.83 5.95 -10.64
C ILE A 121 7.14 6.70 -9.51
N GLN A 122 6.34 7.70 -9.88
CA GLN A 122 5.60 8.58 -8.97
C GLN A 122 4.09 8.41 -9.08
N HIS A 123 3.59 7.64 -10.06
CA HIS A 123 2.17 7.35 -10.18
C HIS A 123 1.96 5.93 -10.75
N VAL A 124 1.14 5.12 -10.08
CA VAL A 124 0.83 3.75 -10.52
C VAL A 124 -0.68 3.50 -10.63
N TYR A 125 -1.09 2.60 -11.53
CA TYR A 125 -2.38 1.94 -11.38
C TYR A 125 -2.30 0.93 -10.24
N LEU A 126 -3.26 0.96 -9.30
CA LEU A 126 -3.34 0.00 -8.20
C LEU A 126 -4.46 -1.00 -8.48
N VAL A 127 -4.10 -2.22 -8.85
CA VAL A 127 -5.02 -3.28 -9.27
C VAL A 127 -5.23 -4.29 -8.14
N THR A 128 -6.48 -4.47 -7.73
CA THR A 128 -6.91 -5.56 -6.83
C THR A 128 -8.41 -5.79 -6.97
N SER A 129 -8.96 -6.80 -6.30
CA SER A 129 -10.42 -6.96 -6.21
C SER A 129 -11.07 -5.82 -5.43
N ASP A 130 -12.29 -5.46 -5.81
CA ASP A 130 -13.15 -4.53 -5.08
C ASP A 130 -13.24 -4.84 -3.57
N PHE A 131 -13.29 -6.13 -3.21
CA PHE A 131 -13.26 -6.64 -1.84
C PHE A 131 -12.10 -6.08 -1.01
N HIS A 132 -10.90 -5.98 -1.58
CA HIS A 132 -9.70 -5.51 -0.88
C HIS A 132 -9.36 -4.05 -1.18
N MET A 133 -10.05 -3.41 -2.12
CA MET A 133 -9.66 -2.09 -2.61
C MET A 133 -9.65 -1.04 -1.50
N ARG A 134 -10.62 -1.07 -0.57
CA ARG A 134 -10.66 -0.14 0.57
C ARG A 134 -9.41 -0.23 1.44
N ARG A 135 -8.98 -1.46 1.75
CA ARG A 135 -7.76 -1.70 2.52
C ARG A 135 -6.52 -1.27 1.74
N ALA A 136 -6.48 -1.59 0.44
CA ALA A 136 -5.37 -1.21 -0.44
C ALA A 136 -5.20 0.31 -0.51
N ILE A 137 -6.29 1.07 -0.67
CA ILE A 137 -6.28 2.54 -0.66
C ILE A 137 -5.76 3.08 0.68
N ALA A 138 -6.23 2.55 1.81
CA ALA A 138 -5.79 2.98 3.13
C ALA A 138 -4.27 2.79 3.32
N ILE A 139 -3.73 1.64 2.91
CA ILE A 139 -2.30 1.35 3.00
C ILE A 139 -1.51 2.22 1.99
N ALA A 140 -1.95 2.28 0.74
CA ALA A 140 -1.27 3.06 -0.32
C ALA A 140 -1.19 4.55 0.05
N THR A 141 -2.25 5.11 0.62
CA THR A 141 -2.27 6.51 1.06
C THR A 141 -1.14 6.79 2.05
N ILE A 142 -0.91 5.89 3.01
CA ILE A 142 0.16 6.05 3.99
C ILE A 142 1.52 5.70 3.40
N VAL A 143 1.66 4.53 2.78
CA VAL A 143 2.96 4.02 2.30
C VAL A 143 3.45 4.76 1.07
N PHE A 144 2.65 4.82 0.00
CA PHE A 144 3.01 5.50 -1.24
C PHE A 144 2.86 7.01 -1.12
N GLY A 145 1.76 7.48 -0.54
CA GLY A 145 1.53 8.93 -0.39
C GLY A 145 2.59 9.63 0.46
N SER A 146 3.06 9.01 1.54
CA SER A 146 4.19 9.57 2.31
C SER A 146 5.49 9.64 1.52
N GLN A 147 5.64 8.85 0.45
CA GLN A 147 6.83 8.81 -0.40
C GLN A 147 6.69 9.64 -1.68
N GLY A 148 5.57 10.36 -1.85
CA GLY A 148 5.31 11.13 -3.07
C GLY A 148 4.96 10.24 -4.26
N ILE A 149 4.34 9.08 -4.02
CA ILE A 149 3.87 8.16 -5.05
C ILE A 149 2.33 8.21 -5.03
N ALA A 150 1.73 8.74 -6.09
CA ALA A 150 0.30 8.72 -6.34
C ALA A 150 -0.15 7.34 -6.85
N PHE A 151 -1.45 7.09 -6.79
CA PHE A 151 -2.04 5.87 -7.33
C PHE A 151 -3.45 6.11 -7.87
N THR A 152 -3.78 5.41 -8.96
CA THR A 152 -5.13 5.35 -9.53
C THR A 152 -5.70 3.95 -9.31
N PRO A 153 -6.75 3.78 -8.48
CA PRO A 153 -7.30 2.46 -8.17
C PRO A 153 -8.06 1.87 -9.36
N VAL A 154 -7.82 0.59 -9.64
CA VAL A 154 -8.51 -0.19 -10.67
C VAL A 154 -9.06 -1.46 -10.01
N SER A 155 -10.37 -1.49 -9.79
CA SER A 155 -11.02 -2.60 -9.07
C SER A 155 -11.46 -3.70 -10.02
N ILE A 156 -11.15 -4.94 -9.66
CA ILE A 156 -11.71 -6.13 -10.31
C ILE A 156 -13.00 -6.50 -9.55
N PRO A 157 -14.17 -6.49 -10.21
CA PRO A 157 -15.43 -6.82 -9.54
C PRO A 157 -15.44 -8.24 -8.96
N THR A 158 -15.96 -8.39 -7.75
CA THR A 158 -16.18 -9.69 -7.12
C THR A 158 -17.56 -9.77 -6.49
N LYS A 159 -18.06 -10.99 -6.23
CA LYS A 159 -19.34 -11.21 -5.55
C LYS A 159 -19.23 -11.19 -4.02
N ASN A 160 -18.05 -10.84 -3.48
CA ASN A 160 -17.79 -10.91 -2.05
C ASN A 160 -18.30 -9.65 -1.33
N PRO A 161 -18.84 -9.77 -0.10
CA PRO A 161 -19.16 -8.60 0.70
C PRO A 161 -17.88 -7.84 1.05
N PRO A 162 -17.91 -6.50 1.23
CA PRO A 162 -16.73 -5.71 1.56
C PRO A 162 -15.97 -6.25 2.79
N GLU A 163 -14.65 -6.11 2.78
CA GLU A 163 -13.80 -6.53 3.90
C GLU A 163 -14.17 -5.80 5.20
N THR A 164 -14.00 -6.49 6.34
CA THR A 164 -14.33 -5.96 7.65
C THR A 164 -13.43 -4.77 8.02
N TRP A 165 -13.99 -3.80 8.74
CA TRP A 165 -13.27 -2.61 9.21
C TRP A 165 -12.06 -2.94 10.08
N LEU A 166 -12.09 -4.05 10.82
CA LEU A 166 -10.97 -4.48 11.67
C LEU A 166 -9.70 -4.76 10.85
N HIS A 167 -9.81 -5.38 9.68
CA HIS A 167 -8.66 -5.61 8.81
C HIS A 167 -8.07 -4.31 8.26
N ILE A 168 -8.94 -3.36 7.89
CA ILE A 168 -8.54 -2.03 7.40
C ILE A 168 -7.80 -1.27 8.51
N LEU A 169 -8.39 -1.19 9.70
CA LEU A 169 -7.81 -0.44 10.83
C LEU A 169 -6.46 -1.03 11.27
N ARG A 170 -6.36 -2.37 11.35
CA ARG A 170 -5.11 -3.06 11.69
C ARG A 170 -4.01 -2.71 10.69
N ASP A 171 -4.26 -2.87 9.40
CA ASP A 171 -3.22 -2.68 8.39
C ASP A 171 -2.91 -1.19 8.15
N PHE A 172 -3.88 -0.29 8.40
CA PHE A 172 -3.65 1.16 8.48
C PHE A 172 -2.69 1.52 9.63
N GLY A 173 -2.92 0.98 10.83
CA GLY A 173 -2.03 1.17 11.98
C GLY A 173 -0.61 0.64 11.71
N ARG A 174 -0.50 -0.51 11.04
CA ARG A 174 0.79 -1.08 10.60
C ARG A 174 1.49 -0.23 9.54
N ALA A 175 0.74 0.39 8.64
CA ALA A 175 1.31 1.33 7.66
C ALA A 175 1.85 2.60 8.33
N ILE A 176 1.16 3.11 9.35
CA ILE A 176 1.65 4.23 10.17
C ILE A 176 2.91 3.83 10.94
N LEU A 177 2.94 2.64 11.54
CA LEU A 177 4.14 2.12 12.21
C LEU A 177 5.33 2.09 11.24
N TRP A 178 5.11 1.60 10.02
CA TRP A 178 6.15 1.58 8.98
C TRP A 178 6.63 2.98 8.62
N LEU A 179 5.71 3.95 8.46
CA LEU A 179 6.07 5.33 8.16
C LEU A 179 7.07 5.93 9.16
N PHE A 180 6.86 5.68 10.46
CA PHE A 180 7.71 6.26 11.50
C PHE A 180 8.96 5.44 11.82
N THR A 181 8.96 4.13 11.57
CA THR A 181 10.02 3.23 12.05
C THR A 181 10.73 2.43 10.97
N GLY A 182 10.20 2.43 9.74
CA GLY A 182 10.60 1.50 8.68
C GLY A 182 10.23 0.04 8.93
N ARG A 183 9.65 -0.30 10.10
CA ARG A 183 9.27 -1.67 10.47
C ARG A 183 7.83 -1.97 10.07
N THR A 184 7.60 -3.11 9.44
CA THR A 184 6.29 -3.52 8.91
C THR A 184 5.39 -4.21 9.95
N GLY A 185 5.95 -4.58 11.11
CA GLY A 185 5.26 -5.38 12.13
C GLY A 185 4.93 -6.81 11.70
N ALA A 186 5.44 -7.29 10.56
CA ALA A 186 5.19 -8.65 10.08
C ALA A 186 5.81 -9.72 10.99
N SER A 187 6.96 -9.42 11.62
CA SER A 187 7.69 -10.33 12.52
C SER A 187 6.92 -10.71 13.80
N ALA A 188 6.01 -9.85 14.27
CA ALA A 188 5.17 -10.16 15.42
C ALA A 188 4.23 -11.35 15.14
N ARG A 189 3.82 -11.54 13.87
CA ARG A 189 2.99 -12.67 13.44
C ARG A 189 3.76 -13.98 13.45
N THR A 190 5.03 -13.96 13.05
CA THR A 190 5.92 -15.12 13.09
C THR A 190 6.18 -15.57 14.53
N LEU A 191 6.43 -14.62 15.45
CA LEU A 191 6.65 -14.93 16.86
C LEU A 191 5.40 -15.50 17.54
N ILE A 192 4.22 -14.93 17.28
CA ILE A 192 2.96 -15.45 17.84
C ILE A 192 2.63 -16.84 17.26
N HIS A 193 2.87 -17.09 15.97
CA HIS A 193 2.69 -18.42 15.39
C HIS A 193 3.66 -19.46 15.96
N LEU A 194 4.93 -19.08 16.19
CA LEU A 194 5.91 -19.96 16.83
C LEU A 194 5.49 -20.28 18.27
N LEU A 195 5.07 -19.29 19.05
CA LEU A 195 4.62 -19.48 20.44
C LEU A 195 3.27 -20.22 20.54
N ALA A 196 2.39 -20.11 19.54
CA ALA A 196 1.14 -20.85 19.50
C ALA A 196 1.32 -22.30 19.02
N SER A 197 2.26 -22.55 18.10
CA SER A 197 2.63 -23.89 17.65
C SER A 197 3.33 -24.71 18.75
N ASP A 198 4.11 -24.04 19.60
CA ASP A 198 4.81 -24.65 20.73
C ASP A 198 3.83 -25.06 21.85
N ARG A 199 2.73 -24.30 22.03
CA ARG A 199 1.65 -24.62 22.99
C ARG A 199 0.67 -25.70 22.53
N SER A 200 0.71 -26.12 21.27
CA SER A 200 -0.10 -27.23 20.75
C SER A 200 0.62 -28.59 20.77
N LEU A 201 1.84 -28.63 21.31
CA LEU A 201 2.68 -29.84 21.42
C LEU A 201 2.99 -30.24 22.88
N VAL A 202 2.25 -29.68 23.84
CA VAL A 202 2.26 -30.04 25.27
C VAL A 202 0.84 -30.36 25.69
#